data_AF-A0A455U186-F1
#
_entry.id   AF-A0A455U186-F1
#
_cell.length_a   1.000
_cell.length_b   1.000
_cell.length_c   1.000
_cell.angle_alpha   90.00
_cell.angle_beta   90.00
_cell.angle_gamma   90.00
#
_symmetry.space_group_name_H-M   'P 1'
#
loop_
_entity.id
_entity.type
_entity.pdbx_description
1 polymer ?
#
loop_
_entity_poly.entity_id
_entity_poly.type
_entity_poly.pdbx_seq_one_letter_code
_entity_poly.pdbx_strand_id
1 'polypeptide(L)' 'MQMRNTLFDQVERYRHLWLQETVMSSQALELKRQEHTALVEVILARNTDQADTMMRDHLMTPVPIITRVLKARGIT' A
#
# COMPACT_ATOMS: atom_id res chain seq x y z
N MET A 1 10.28 12.53 -19.02
CA MET A 1 10.18 11.16 -18.47
C MET A 1 10.80 11.00 -17.07
N GLN A 2 11.77 11.82 -16.66
CA GLN A 2 12.47 11.67 -15.37
C GLN A 2 11.57 11.73 -14.12
N MET A 3 10.65 12.71 -14.03
CA MET A 3 9.74 12.85 -12.87
C MET A 3 8.89 11.60 -12.58
N ARG A 4 8.42 10.92 -13.63
CA ARG A 4 7.63 9.69 -13.51
C ARG A 4 8.45 8.56 -12.89
N ASN A 5 9.69 8.41 -13.34
CA ASN A 5 10.59 7.37 -12.85
C ASN A 5 10.98 7.61 -11.39
N THR A 6 11.20 8.86 -11.00
CA THR A 6 11.46 9.24 -9.60
C THR A 6 10.27 8.90 -8.69
N LEU A 7 9.04 9.14 -9.14
CA LEU A 7 7.83 8.78 -8.39
C LEU A 7 7.68 7.25 -8.25
N PHE A 8 7.94 6.48 -9.32
CA PHE A 8 7.91 5.02 -9.25
C PHE A 8 8.95 4.47 -8.28
N ASP A 9 10.19 4.96 -8.36
CA ASP A 9 11.29 4.56 -7.48
C ASP A 9 11.02 4.92 -5.99
N GLN A 10 10.37 6.06 -5.74
CA GLN A 10 9.87 6.38 -4.40
C GLN A 10 8.79 5.38 -3.93
N VAL A 11 7.80 5.08 -4.77
CA VAL A 11 6.74 4.10 -4.45
C VAL A 11 7.32 2.71 -4.19
N GLU A 12 8.32 2.27 -4.96
CA GLU A 12 8.99 0.98 -4.76
C GLU A 12 9.74 0.91 -3.43
N ARG A 13 10.49 1.96 -3.07
CA ARG A 13 11.14 2.05 -1.75
C ARG A 13 10.11 2.04 -0.62
N TYR A 14 8.98 2.73 -0.78
CA TYR A 14 7.90 2.72 0.21
C TYR A 14 7.28 1.33 0.34
N ARG A 15 7.02 0.64 -0.78
CA ARG A 15 6.52 -0.74 -0.77
C ARG A 15 7.50 -1.68 -0.07
N HIS A 16 8.80 -1.55 -0.32
CA HIS A 16 9.81 -2.41 0.29
C HIS A 16 9.84 -2.26 1.82
N LEU A 17 9.89 -1.01 2.32
CA LEU A 17 9.84 -0.73 3.75
C LEU A 17 8.53 -1.25 4.37
N TRP A 18 7.41 -1.09 3.67
CA TRP A 18 6.12 -1.58 4.12
C TRP A 18 6.08 -3.12 4.22
N LEU A 19 6.63 -3.85 3.25
CA LEU A 19 6.71 -5.31 3.32
C LEU A 19 7.57 -5.77 4.51
N GLN A 20 8.69 -5.10 4.79
CA GLN A 20 9.56 -5.39 5.94
C GLN A 20 8.89 -5.13 7.29
N GLU A 21 8.07 -4.09 7.40
CA GLU A 21 7.53 -3.65 8.69
C GLU A 21 6.11 -4.19 8.96
N THR A 22 5.38 -4.61 7.93
CA THR A 22 3.93 -4.87 8.02
C THR A 22 3.51 -6.28 7.60
N VAL A 23 4.29 -6.97 6.77
CA VAL A 23 3.91 -8.27 6.19
C VAL A 23 4.83 -9.40 6.69
N MET A 24 5.33 -9.28 7.92
CA MET A 24 6.24 -10.25 8.55
C MET A 24 5.53 -11.39 9.28
N SER A 25 4.20 -11.32 9.44
CA SER A 25 3.40 -12.42 9.98
C SER A 25 2.51 -13.04 8.90
N SER A 26 2.34 -14.37 8.95
CA SER A 26 1.48 -15.10 8.04
C SER A 26 0.03 -14.57 8.07
N GLN A 27 -0.43 -14.13 9.23
CA GLN A 27 -1.75 -13.53 9.41
C GLN A 27 -1.88 -12.18 8.70
N ALA A 28 -0.86 -11.31 8.78
CA ALA A 28 -0.87 -10.03 8.08
C ALA A 28 -0.80 -10.21 6.55
N LEU A 29 -0.04 -11.21 6.08
CA LEU A 29 0.00 -11.57 4.67
C LEU A 29 -1.36 -12.08 4.16
N GLU A 30 -2.03 -12.93 4.95
CA GLU A 30 -3.34 -13.46 4.59
C GLU A 30 -4.41 -12.37 4.53
N LEU A 31 -4.43 -11.47 5.52
CA LEU A 31 -5.32 -10.31 5.50
C LEU A 31 -5.09 -9.45 4.24
N LYS A 32 -3.82 -9.22 3.87
CA LYS A 32 -3.49 -8.47 2.64
C LYS A 32 -3.96 -9.18 1.38
N ARG A 33 -3.86 -10.51 1.31
CA ARG A 33 -4.41 -11.27 0.18
C ARG A 33 -5.92 -11.13 0.08
N GLN A 34 -6.63 -11.20 1.20
CA GLN A 34 -8.10 -11.04 1.23
C GLN A 34 -8.52 -9.64 0.77
N GLU A 35 -7.84 -8.58 1.24
CA GLU A 35 -8.08 -7.21 0.76
C GLU A 35 -7.89 -7.08 -0.76
N HIS A 36 -6.83 -7.70 -1.30
CA HIS A 36 -6.57 -7.67 -2.74
C HIS A 36 -7.61 -8.45 -3.54
N THR A 37 -8.03 -9.63 -3.07
CA THR A 37 -9.09 -10.43 -3.70
C THR A 37 -10.38 -9.62 -3.78
N ALA A 38 -10.80 -8.99 -2.68
CA ALA A 38 -11.99 -8.16 -2.65
C ALA A 38 -11.91 -6.98 -3.64
N LEU A 39 -10.76 -6.32 -3.73
CA LEU A 39 -10.56 -5.24 -4.70
C LEU A 39 -10.66 -5.72 -6.15
N VAL A 40 -10.08 -6.88 -6.47
CA VAL A 40 -10.17 -7.48 -7.82
C VAL A 40 -11.61 -7.81 -8.18
N GLU A 41 -12.39 -8.37 -7.26
CA GLU A 41 -13.80 -8.68 -7.49
C GLU A 41 -14.62 -7.42 -7.84
N VAL A 42 -14.42 -6.33 -7.10
CA VAL A 42 -15.10 -5.05 -7.33
C VAL A 42 -14.72 -4.44 -8.68
N ILE A 43 -13.45 -4.54 -9.07
CA ILE A 43 -12.96 -4.09 -10.39
C ILE A 43 -13.59 -4.93 -11.51
N LEU A 44 -13.63 -6.25 -11.36
CA LEU A 44 -14.22 -7.15 -12.36
C LEU A 44 -15.73 -6.93 -12.51
N ALA A 45 -16.41 -6.57 -11.42
CA ALA A 45 -17.81 -6.15 -11.42
C ALA A 45 -18.05 -4.76 -12.05
N ARG A 46 -16.99 -4.04 -12.44
CA ARG A 46 -17.02 -2.68 -12.99
C ARG A 46 -17.69 -1.66 -12.06
N ASN A 47 -17.64 -1.89 -10.75
CA ASN A 47 -18.12 -0.92 -9.78
C ASN A 47 -17.02 0.14 -9.52
N THR A 48 -16.97 1.16 -10.37
CA THR A 48 -15.92 2.18 -10.37
C THR A 48 -15.85 2.96 -9.07
N ASP A 49 -16.99 3.42 -8.53
CA ASP A 49 -17.01 4.24 -7.30
C ASP A 49 -16.43 3.48 -6.10
N GLN A 50 -16.79 2.20 -5.97
CA GLN A 50 -16.29 1.34 -4.91
C GLN A 50 -14.82 0.98 -5.14
N ALA A 51 -14.42 0.67 -6.37
CA ALA A 51 -13.04 0.36 -6.71
C ALA A 51 -12.11 1.54 -6.42
N ASP A 52 -12.52 2.77 -6.76
CA ASP A 52 -11.74 3.99 -6.53
C ASP A 52 -11.53 4.25 -5.04
N THR A 53 -12.60 4.09 -4.24
CA THR A 53 -12.54 4.23 -2.78
C THR A 53 -11.59 3.20 -2.18
N MET A 54 -11.78 1.92 -2.52
CA MET A 54 -10.95 0.84 -2.00
C MET A 54 -9.48 0.96 -2.43
N MET A 55 -9.21 1.40 -3.65
CA MET A 55 -7.86 1.64 -4.14
C MET A 55 -7.19 2.78 -3.39
N ARG A 56 -7.90 3.90 -3.18
CA ARG A 56 -7.39 5.03 -2.39
C ARG A 56 -7.05 4.58 -0.97
N ASP A 57 -7.95 3.88 -0.29
CA ASP A 57 -7.73 3.43 1.08
C ASP A 57 -6.55 2.45 1.18
N HIS A 58 -6.45 1.53 0.22
CA HIS A 58 -5.33 0.61 0.12
C HIS A 58 -3.99 1.34 -0.04
N LEU A 59 -3.91 2.32 -0.94
CA LEU A 59 -2.71 3.12 -1.18
C LEU A 59 -2.32 4.01 0.01
N MET A 60 -3.30 4.43 0.82
CA MET A 60 -3.07 5.27 1.99
C MET A 60 -2.68 4.47 3.24
N THR A 61 -3.04 3.19 3.32
CA THR A 61 -2.74 2.31 4.48
C THR A 61 -1.26 2.30 4.91
N PRO A 62 -0.26 2.32 4.00
CA PRO A 62 1.14 2.36 4.40
C PRO A 62 1.58 3.70 5.01
N VAL A 63 0.89 4.80 4.73
CA VAL A 63 1.35 6.16 5.11
C VAL A 63 1.54 6.30 6.62
N PRO A 64 0.56 5.97 7.50
CA PRO A 64 0.75 6.11 8.95
C PRO A 64 1.85 5.20 9.50
N ILE A 65 2.02 3.99 8.93
CA ILE A 65 3.05 3.03 9.34
C ILE A 65 4.43 3.60 9.03
N ILE A 66 4.61 4.10 7.80
CA ILE A 66 5.87 4.70 7.34
C ILE A 66 6.17 5.95 8.15
N THR A 67 5.18 6.83 8.38
CA THR A 67 5.35 8.01 9.24
C THR A 67 5.84 7.63 10.63
N ARG A 68 5.30 6.56 11.23
CA ARG A 68 5.76 6.06 12.53
C ARG A 68 7.19 5.55 12.47
N VAL A 69 7.55 4.79 11.44
CA VAL A 69 8.91 4.24 11.25
C VAL A 69 9.93 5.36 11.04
N LEU A 70 9.62 6.36 10.21
CA LEU A 70 10.49 7.52 9.97
C LEU A 70 10.71 8.33 11.25
N LYS A 71 9.64 8.60 12.01
CA LYS A 71 9.72 9.25 13.32
C LYS A 71 10.59 8.46 14.30
N ALA A 72 10.42 7.13 14.37
CA ALA A 72 11.23 6.27 15.23
C ALA A 72 12.72 6.26 14.86
N ARG A 73 13.04 6.51 13.58
CA ARG A 73 14.42 6.60 13.06
C ARG A 73 15.01 8.02 13.14
N GLY A 74 14.27 9.01 13.67
CA GLY A 74 14.72 10.40 13.79
C GLY A 74 14.78 11.15 12.46
N ILE A 75 14.11 10.65 11.42
CA ILE A 75 14.01 11.28 10.10
C ILE A 75 12.67 12.03 10.08
N THR A 76 12.72 13.35 10.25
CA THR A 76 11.54 14.25 10.18
C THR A 76 11.68 15.23 9.03
#